data_AF-A0A929TJX4-F1
#
_entry.id   AF-A0A929TJX4-F1
#
_cell.length_a   1.000
_cell.length_b   1.000
_cell.length_c   1.000
_cell.angle_alpha   90.00
_cell.angle_beta   90.00
_cell.angle_gamma   90.00
#
_symmetry.space_group_name_H-M   'P 1'
#
loop_
_entity.id
_entity.type
_entity.pdbx_description
1 polymer ?
#
loop_
_entity_poly.entity_id
_entity_poly.type
_entity_poly.pdbx_seq_one_letter_code
_entity_poly.pdbx_strand_id
1 'polypeptide(L)'
;MDLNFVITILDRKRAREMAAIQNTMQISLSLTLFGRGTASREVLEFYDLEPTSKALVACVVDGERTGLLVHEAKKRLLLDVPGNGILLVIPVKSVCGGRTLAYFTEGARTNGQEAGELTFSHELIFVILNQGYTDDVMEAARTAGARGGTVLHAKGTGAGLAKKFFGVSLAEEKEILLIVSDMKEKVGIMKAIVTQSGPDSPAGAISFTLPVSEVVGVRERIDLK
;
A
#
# COMPACT_ATOMS: atom_id res chain seq x y z
N MET A 1 -21.32 -7.58 6.61
CA MET A 1 -20.15 -7.77 7.48
C MET A 1 -18.97 -7.46 6.62
N ASP A 2 -18.23 -6.44 7.04
CA ASP A 2 -17.22 -5.82 6.20
C ASP A 2 -15.86 -6.28 6.73
N LEU A 3 -15.15 -7.04 5.92
CA LEU A 3 -13.74 -7.35 6.17
C LEU A 3 -12.92 -6.24 5.57
N ASN A 4 -11.88 -5.83 6.28
CA ASN A 4 -10.94 -4.82 5.83
C ASN A 4 -9.53 -5.39 5.79
N PHE A 5 -8.83 -5.10 4.70
CA PHE A 5 -7.40 -5.28 4.58
C PHE A 5 -6.72 -3.99 5.04
N VAL A 6 -6.12 -4.04 6.23
CA VAL A 6 -5.45 -2.91 6.84
C VAL A 6 -3.97 -2.98 6.49
N ILE A 7 -3.47 -1.96 5.81
CA ILE A 7 -2.06 -1.81 5.44
C ILE A 7 -1.48 -0.67 6.26
N THR A 8 -0.44 -0.93 7.04
CA THR A 8 0.30 0.12 7.76
C THR A 8 1.72 0.20 7.22
N ILE A 9 2.11 1.36 6.70
CA ILE A 9 3.46 1.63 6.23
C ILE A 9 4.15 2.54 7.24
N LEU A 10 5.26 2.09 7.78
CA LEU A 10 6.00 2.83 8.81
C LEU A 10 7.50 2.57 8.70
N ASP A 11 8.30 3.23 9.53
CA ASP A 11 9.73 2.93 9.61
C ASP A 11 9.97 1.50 10.09
N ARG A 12 10.96 0.84 9.49
CA ARG A 12 11.28 -0.58 9.77
C ARG A 12 11.47 -0.88 11.26
N LYS A 13 12.03 0.06 12.02
CA LYS A 13 12.27 -0.08 13.47
C LYS A 13 10.97 -0.26 14.26
N ARG A 14 9.89 0.36 13.80
CA ARG A 14 8.58 0.40 14.49
C ARG A 14 7.65 -0.73 14.04
N ALA A 15 8.03 -1.49 13.01
CA ALA A 15 7.23 -2.60 12.48
C ALA A 15 6.87 -3.63 13.55
N ARG A 16 7.79 -3.87 14.48
CA ARG A 16 7.59 -4.79 15.61
C ARG A 16 6.49 -4.32 16.56
N GLU A 17 6.37 -3.00 16.77
CA GLU A 17 5.33 -2.44 17.62
C GLU A 17 3.95 -2.62 16.98
N MET A 18 3.83 -2.41 15.66
CA MET A 18 2.59 -2.67 14.92
C MET A 18 2.21 -4.16 14.99
N ALA A 19 3.17 -5.06 14.74
CA ALA A 19 2.94 -6.49 14.85
C ALA A 19 2.53 -6.90 16.29
N ALA A 20 3.09 -6.25 17.31
CA ALA A 20 2.69 -6.49 18.71
C ALA A 20 1.25 -6.04 19.00
N ILE A 21 0.80 -4.92 18.43
CA ILE A 21 -0.62 -4.49 18.53
C ILE A 21 -1.52 -5.56 17.91
N GLN A 22 -1.20 -6.02 16.69
CA GLN A 22 -1.98 -7.04 15.99
C GLN A 22 -2.03 -8.38 16.75
N ASN A 23 -0.91 -8.81 17.32
CA ASN A 23 -0.84 -10.01 18.16
C ASN A 23 -1.65 -9.87 19.45
N THR A 24 -1.65 -8.69 20.08
CA THR A 24 -2.45 -8.44 21.29
C THR A 24 -3.95 -8.53 20.99
N MET A 25 -4.35 -8.10 19.80
CA MET A 25 -5.73 -8.21 19.30
C MET A 25 -6.06 -9.59 18.71
N GLN A 26 -5.13 -10.55 18.82
CA GLN A 26 -5.24 -11.92 18.31
C GLN A 26 -5.53 -12.02 16.80
N ILE A 27 -5.15 -11.01 16.03
CA ILE A 27 -5.42 -10.98 14.58
C ILE A 27 -4.75 -12.17 13.90
N SER A 28 -5.56 -12.97 13.20
CA SER A 28 -5.15 -14.28 12.72
C SER A 28 -4.11 -14.24 11.59
N LEU A 29 -4.08 -13.18 10.78
CA LEU A 29 -3.11 -12.99 9.70
C LEU A 29 -2.38 -11.65 9.84
N SER A 30 -1.06 -11.72 9.99
CA SER A 30 -0.15 -10.56 9.93
C SER A 30 0.97 -10.84 8.93
N LEU A 31 1.15 -9.94 7.97
CA LEU A 31 2.18 -10.00 6.93
C LEU A 31 3.09 -8.78 7.06
N THR A 32 4.39 -8.97 7.16
CA THR A 32 5.37 -7.87 7.14
C THR A 32 6.23 -7.95 5.89
N LEU A 33 6.16 -6.91 5.05
CA LEU A 33 7.00 -6.71 3.89
C LEU A 33 7.99 -5.56 4.16
N PHE A 34 9.17 -5.64 3.55
CA PHE A 34 10.18 -4.58 3.66
C PHE A 34 10.21 -3.74 2.39
N GLY A 35 10.33 -2.44 2.58
CA GLY A 35 10.35 -1.47 1.51
C GLY A 35 11.28 -0.30 1.79
N ARG A 36 11.23 0.67 0.89
CA ARG A 36 11.94 1.95 0.98
C ARG A 36 11.02 3.11 0.62
N GLY A 37 11.25 4.27 1.22
CA GLY A 37 10.58 5.51 0.83
C GLY A 37 11.07 6.01 -0.52
N THR A 38 10.30 6.90 -1.15
CA THR A 38 10.59 7.42 -2.50
C THR A 38 11.25 8.79 -2.52
N ALA A 39 11.85 9.30 -1.44
CA ALA A 39 12.58 10.58 -1.49
C ALA A 39 13.65 10.53 -2.60
N SER A 40 13.74 11.58 -3.43
CA SER A 40 14.69 11.58 -4.56
C SER A 40 16.12 11.56 -4.06
N ARG A 41 17.02 10.89 -4.80
CA ARG A 41 18.44 10.79 -4.44
C ARG A 41 19.11 12.14 -4.32
N GLU A 42 18.81 13.08 -5.21
CA GLU A 42 19.34 14.45 -5.15
C GLU A 42 19.02 15.14 -3.82
N VAL A 43 17.78 15.00 -3.33
CA VAL A 43 17.36 15.58 -2.05
C VAL A 43 18.05 14.86 -0.90
N LEU A 44 18.17 13.54 -0.97
CA LEU A 44 18.86 12.76 0.04
C LEU A 44 20.35 13.13 0.11
N GLU A 45 21.04 13.19 -1.02
CA GLU A 45 22.47 13.55 -1.10
C GLU A 45 22.73 15.00 -0.67
N PHE A 46 21.88 15.96 -1.10
CA PHE A 46 22.04 17.37 -0.72
C PHE A 46 21.97 17.57 0.80
N TYR A 47 21.10 16.82 1.49
CA TYR A 47 20.93 16.88 2.94
C TYR A 47 21.72 15.81 3.71
N ASP A 48 22.57 15.03 3.02
CA ASP A 48 23.32 13.90 3.60
C ASP A 48 22.43 12.90 4.37
N LEU A 49 21.27 12.58 3.80
CA LEU A 49 20.26 11.69 4.35
C LEU A 49 20.31 10.33 3.67
N GLU A 50 20.13 9.27 4.44
CA GLU A 50 19.97 7.92 3.89
C GLU A 50 18.53 7.65 3.43
N PRO A 51 18.31 6.79 2.42
CA PRO A 51 16.99 6.33 2.05
C PRO A 51 16.24 5.70 3.24
N THR A 52 15.05 6.20 3.54
CA THR A 52 14.28 5.70 4.68
C THR A 52 13.87 4.25 4.45
N SER A 53 14.33 3.35 5.31
CA SER A 53 13.89 1.95 5.32
C SER A 53 12.49 1.84 5.91
N LYS A 54 11.52 1.48 5.07
CA LYS A 54 10.13 1.29 5.46
C LYS A 54 9.80 -0.19 5.66
N ALA A 55 8.73 -0.44 6.39
CA ALA A 55 8.07 -1.73 6.50
C ALA A 55 6.58 -1.54 6.28
N LEU A 56 5.99 -2.46 5.52
CA LEU A 56 4.56 -2.56 5.32
C LEU A 56 4.08 -3.74 6.16
N VAL A 57 3.27 -3.46 7.17
CA VAL A 57 2.61 -4.46 8.01
C VAL A 57 1.13 -4.50 7.61
N ALA A 58 0.69 -5.63 7.07
CA ALA A 58 -0.66 -5.82 6.58
C ALA A 58 -1.39 -6.91 7.36
N CYS A 59 -2.69 -6.74 7.56
CA CYS A 59 -3.56 -7.73 8.19
C CYS A 59 -4.98 -7.66 7.63
N VAL A 60 -5.73 -8.74 7.79
CA VAL A 60 -7.17 -8.79 7.50
C VAL A 60 -7.92 -8.78 8.82
N VAL A 61 -8.90 -7.88 8.94
CA VAL A 61 -9.63 -7.61 10.19
C VAL A 61 -11.11 -7.40 9.88
N ASP A 62 -12.00 -7.79 10.79
CA ASP A 62 -13.42 -7.45 10.71
C ASP A 62 -13.69 -5.96 10.99
N GLY A 63 -14.87 -5.47 10.59
CA GLY A 63 -15.26 -4.08 10.76
C GLY A 63 -15.27 -3.60 12.21
N GLU A 64 -15.69 -4.43 13.16
CA GLU A 64 -15.76 -4.05 14.59
C GLU A 64 -14.35 -3.81 15.17
N ARG A 65 -13.41 -4.71 14.87
CA ARG A 65 -12.02 -4.63 15.31
C ARG A 65 -11.20 -3.63 14.50
N THR A 66 -11.62 -3.27 13.28
CA THR A 66 -10.93 -2.27 12.45
C THR A 66 -10.78 -0.94 13.20
N GLY A 67 -11.85 -0.43 13.80
CA GLY A 67 -11.80 0.84 14.55
C GLY A 67 -10.85 0.79 15.75
N LEU A 68 -10.84 -0.33 16.48
CA LEU A 68 -9.94 -0.54 17.62
C LEU A 68 -8.47 -0.59 17.16
N LEU A 69 -8.18 -1.30 16.07
CA LEU A 69 -6.84 -1.37 15.51
C LEU A 69 -6.33 0.01 15.10
N VAL A 70 -7.17 0.77 14.40
CA VAL A 70 -6.83 2.14 13.98
C VAL A 70 -6.60 3.04 15.19
N HIS A 71 -7.44 2.95 16.22
CA HIS A 71 -7.28 3.72 17.46
C HIS A 71 -5.96 3.40 18.17
N GLU A 72 -5.64 2.12 18.37
CA GLU A 72 -4.40 1.70 19.01
C GLU A 72 -3.17 2.07 18.18
N ALA A 73 -3.26 1.95 16.85
CA ALA A 73 -2.20 2.39 15.95
C ALA A 73 -1.97 3.91 16.05
N LYS A 74 -3.03 4.74 16.07
CA LYS A 74 -2.93 6.20 16.29
C LYS A 74 -2.24 6.49 17.62
N LYS A 75 -2.68 5.88 18.71
CA LYS A 75 -2.19 6.16 20.07
C LYS A 75 -0.74 5.70 20.30
N ARG A 76 -0.41 4.47 19.90
CA ARG A 76 0.90 3.86 20.20
C ARG A 76 1.95 4.20 19.15
N LEU A 77 1.54 4.29 17.89
CA LEU A 77 2.45 4.57 16.78
C LEU A 77 2.40 6.04 16.32
N LEU A 78 1.58 6.89 16.96
CA LEU A 78 1.51 8.32 16.65
C LEU A 78 1.31 8.57 15.15
N LEU A 79 0.49 7.74 14.50
CA LEU A 79 0.28 7.80 13.05
C LEU A 79 -0.52 9.03 12.64
N ASP A 80 -1.17 9.71 13.57
CA ASP A 80 -1.81 11.01 13.38
C ASP A 80 -0.78 12.13 13.14
N VAL A 81 0.48 11.94 13.55
CA VAL A 81 1.57 12.89 13.31
C VAL A 81 2.25 12.59 11.97
N PRO A 82 2.32 13.56 11.04
CA PRO A 82 3.01 13.39 9.76
C PRO A 82 4.46 12.92 9.94
N GLY A 83 4.84 11.90 9.16
CA GLY A 83 6.20 11.34 9.17
C GLY A 83 6.36 10.04 9.95
N ASN A 84 5.40 9.71 10.83
CA ASN A 84 5.44 8.49 11.65
C ASN A 84 4.98 7.22 10.94
N GLY A 85 4.39 7.36 9.76
CA GLY A 85 3.84 6.29 8.95
C GLY A 85 2.47 6.66 8.42
N ILE A 86 1.91 5.77 7.60
CA ILE A 86 0.54 5.87 7.10
C ILE A 86 -0.19 4.55 7.36
N LEU A 87 -1.48 4.64 7.64
CA LEU A 87 -2.37 3.47 7.74
C LEU A 87 -3.48 3.63 6.72
N LEU A 88 -3.77 2.56 6.00
CA LEU A 88 -4.79 2.47 4.97
C LEU A 88 -5.73 1.32 5.32
N VAL A 89 -7.03 1.56 5.20
CA VAL A 89 -8.07 0.55 5.34
C VAL A 89 -8.69 0.32 3.96
N ILE A 90 -8.59 -0.90 3.44
CA ILE A 90 -9.11 -1.28 2.12
C ILE A 90 -10.21 -2.33 2.31
N PRO A 91 -11.46 -2.09 1.89
CA PRO A 91 -12.53 -3.06 2.05
C PRO A 91 -12.28 -4.31 1.20
N VAL A 92 -12.46 -5.48 1.79
CA VAL A 92 -12.38 -6.77 1.12
C VAL A 92 -13.77 -7.14 0.62
N LYS A 93 -13.92 -7.20 -0.71
CA LYS A 93 -15.21 -7.48 -1.35
C LYS A 93 -15.70 -8.90 -1.11
N SER A 94 -14.81 -9.88 -1.12
CA SER A 94 -15.19 -11.28 -0.96
C SER A 94 -14.04 -12.14 -0.45
N VAL A 95 -14.38 -13.19 0.28
CA VAL A 95 -13.47 -14.25 0.74
C VAL A 95 -14.04 -15.59 0.30
N CYS A 96 -13.19 -16.46 -0.24
CA CYS A 96 -13.60 -17.77 -0.72
C CYS A 96 -13.49 -18.83 0.39
N GLY A 97 -14.60 -19.54 0.64
CA GLY A 97 -14.66 -20.69 1.54
C GLY A 97 -14.94 -20.33 3.00
N GLY A 98 -15.88 -21.04 3.63
CA GLY A 98 -16.29 -20.80 5.02
C GLY A 98 -15.18 -21.00 6.05
N ARG A 99 -14.20 -21.87 5.78
CA ARG A 99 -13.02 -22.06 6.63
C ARG A 99 -12.08 -20.86 6.60
N THR A 100 -11.88 -20.27 5.43
CA THR A 100 -11.07 -19.05 5.26
C THR A 100 -11.73 -17.86 5.93
N LEU A 101 -13.06 -17.74 5.78
CA LEU A 101 -13.83 -16.71 6.46
C LEU A 101 -13.74 -16.88 7.98
N ALA A 102 -13.99 -18.09 8.49
CA ALA A 102 -13.87 -18.41 9.92
C ALA A 102 -12.44 -18.18 10.46
N TYR A 103 -11.41 -18.33 9.63
CA TYR A 103 -10.04 -18.01 10.02
C TYR A 103 -9.85 -16.49 10.22
N PHE A 104 -10.46 -15.65 9.39
CA PHE A 104 -10.39 -14.19 9.59
C PHE A 104 -11.33 -13.68 10.69
N THR A 105 -12.44 -14.37 10.94
CA THR A 105 -13.46 -13.99 11.93
C THR A 105 -13.38 -14.78 13.24
N GLU A 106 -12.34 -15.59 13.43
CA GLU A 106 -12.16 -16.50 14.58
C GLU A 106 -13.39 -17.38 14.89
N GLY A 107 -14.09 -17.81 13.85
CA GLY A 107 -15.26 -18.69 13.97
C GLY A 107 -16.57 -17.99 14.36
N ALA A 108 -16.62 -16.65 14.39
CA ALA A 108 -17.87 -15.92 14.52
C ALA A 108 -18.84 -16.30 13.37
N ARG A 109 -20.05 -16.78 13.73
CA ARG A 109 -21.12 -17.13 12.77
C ARG A 109 -21.69 -15.87 12.15
N THR A 110 -21.78 -15.83 10.82
CA THR A 110 -22.10 -14.60 10.06
C THR A 110 -23.53 -14.60 9.52
N ASN A 111 -24.33 -13.58 9.90
CA ASN A 111 -25.50 -13.17 9.12
C ASN A 111 -25.02 -12.27 7.99
N GLY A 112 -25.34 -12.60 6.74
CA GLY A 112 -24.96 -11.82 5.56
C GLY A 112 -25.60 -10.44 5.59
N GLN A 113 -24.88 -9.46 6.13
CA GLN A 113 -25.22 -8.05 5.94
C GLN A 113 -24.42 -7.51 4.77
N GLU A 114 -25.12 -6.85 3.85
CA GLU A 114 -24.54 -6.12 2.73
C GLU A 114 -23.65 -4.99 3.26
N ALA A 115 -22.48 -4.80 2.63
CA ALA A 115 -21.62 -3.66 2.91
C ALA A 115 -22.38 -2.38 2.55
N GLY A 116 -22.43 -1.43 3.50
CA GLY A 116 -23.07 -0.13 3.27
C GLY A 116 -22.42 0.66 2.14
N GLU A 117 -23.06 1.75 1.73
CA GLU A 117 -22.51 2.63 0.70
C GLU A 117 -21.20 3.28 1.19
N LEU A 118 -20.07 2.78 0.69
CA LEU A 118 -18.73 3.25 1.10
C LEU A 118 -18.34 4.48 0.29
N THR A 119 -18.21 5.63 0.94
CA THR A 119 -17.61 6.83 0.35
C THR A 119 -16.11 6.83 0.56
N PHE A 120 -15.33 6.86 -0.53
CA PHE A 120 -13.87 6.85 -0.48
C PHE A 120 -13.33 8.25 -0.80
N SER A 121 -12.58 8.85 0.14
CA SER A 121 -11.91 10.14 -0.09
C SER A 121 -10.52 9.96 -0.71
N HIS A 122 -9.89 8.81 -0.45
CA HIS A 122 -8.54 8.49 -0.89
C HIS A 122 -8.50 7.18 -1.67
N GLU A 123 -7.47 7.05 -2.50
CA GLU A 123 -7.24 5.87 -3.33
C GLU A 123 -5.78 5.46 -3.20
N LEU A 124 -5.56 4.16 -3.20
CA LEU A 124 -4.22 3.58 -3.27
C LEU A 124 -3.94 3.25 -4.73
N ILE A 125 -3.06 4.01 -5.37
CA ILE A 125 -2.52 3.69 -6.68
C ILE A 125 -1.42 2.64 -6.47
N PHE A 126 -1.66 1.46 -7.02
CA PHE A 126 -0.75 0.33 -7.00
C PHE A 126 -0.07 0.22 -8.35
N VAL A 127 1.24 0.45 -8.39
CA VAL A 127 2.04 0.44 -9.61
C VAL A 127 3.03 -0.72 -9.57
N ILE A 128 3.04 -1.54 -10.61
CA ILE A 128 4.01 -2.62 -10.81
C ILE A 128 4.91 -2.19 -11.96
N LEU A 129 6.23 -2.18 -11.75
CA LEU A 129 7.20 -1.72 -12.73
C LEU A 129 8.46 -2.59 -12.73
N ASN A 130 9.27 -2.46 -13.77
CA ASN A 130 10.60 -3.06 -13.84
C ASN A 130 11.52 -2.41 -12.81
N GLN A 131 12.36 -3.22 -12.15
CA GLN A 131 13.30 -2.71 -11.16
C GLN A 131 14.23 -1.66 -11.79
N GLY A 132 14.46 -0.56 -11.06
CA GLY A 132 15.38 0.50 -11.47
C GLY A 132 14.70 1.72 -12.10
N TYR A 133 13.42 1.64 -12.43
CA TYR A 133 12.64 2.75 -13.02
C TYR A 133 11.72 3.45 -12.00
N THR A 134 11.88 3.16 -10.71
CA THR A 134 11.06 3.76 -9.63
C THR A 134 11.12 5.28 -9.64
N ASP A 135 12.30 5.86 -9.83
CA ASP A 135 12.49 7.31 -9.74
C ASP A 135 11.77 8.02 -10.91
N ASP A 136 11.90 7.49 -12.13
CA ASP A 136 11.21 7.99 -13.34
C ASP A 136 9.67 7.92 -13.17
N VAL A 137 9.15 6.78 -12.71
CA VAL A 137 7.71 6.60 -12.47
C VAL A 137 7.20 7.54 -11.38
N MET A 138 7.98 7.73 -10.31
CA MET A 138 7.61 8.66 -9.24
C MET A 138 7.71 10.13 -9.66
N GLU A 139 8.62 10.49 -10.56
CA GLU A 139 8.71 11.84 -11.12
C GLU A 139 7.49 12.16 -11.99
N ALA A 140 7.09 11.22 -12.86
CA ALA A 140 5.86 11.34 -13.64
C ALA A 140 4.64 11.52 -12.72
N ALA A 141 4.56 10.72 -11.65
CA ALA A 141 3.48 10.81 -10.66
C ALA A 141 3.51 12.15 -9.90
N ARG A 142 4.69 12.62 -9.48
CA ARG A 142 4.85 13.90 -8.75
C ARG A 142 4.44 15.11 -9.57
N THR A 143 4.78 15.12 -10.85
CA THR A 143 4.38 16.18 -11.79
C THR A 143 2.85 16.28 -11.89
N ALA A 144 2.15 15.17 -11.68
CA ALA A 144 0.69 15.09 -11.65
C ALA A 144 0.07 15.25 -10.24
N GLY A 145 0.86 15.58 -9.21
CA GLY A 145 0.37 15.89 -7.87
C GLY A 145 0.67 14.84 -6.79
N ALA A 146 1.31 13.71 -7.13
CA ALA A 146 1.67 12.71 -6.13
C ALA A 146 2.70 13.27 -5.13
N ARG A 147 2.46 13.07 -3.83
CA ARG A 147 3.35 13.59 -2.77
C ARG A 147 4.56 12.70 -2.50
N GLY A 148 4.40 11.41 -2.76
CA GLY A 148 5.38 10.39 -2.44
C GLY A 148 4.75 9.00 -2.54
N GLY A 149 5.57 8.00 -2.27
CA GLY A 149 5.13 6.62 -2.26
C GLY A 149 6.05 5.74 -1.43
N THR A 150 5.72 4.45 -1.44
CA THR A 150 6.53 3.41 -0.83
C THR A 150 6.82 2.33 -1.84
N VAL A 151 8.08 1.92 -1.92
CA VAL A 151 8.57 0.93 -2.87
C VAL A 151 8.78 -0.38 -2.14
N LEU A 152 8.24 -1.46 -2.70
CA LEU A 152 8.48 -2.83 -2.26
C LEU A 152 9.20 -3.58 -3.37
N HIS A 153 10.19 -4.38 -3.01
CA HIS A 153 10.80 -5.31 -3.95
C HIS A 153 9.87 -6.50 -4.18
N ALA A 154 9.72 -6.89 -5.43
CA ALA A 154 8.87 -7.99 -5.85
C ALA A 154 9.55 -8.83 -6.93
N LYS A 155 9.04 -10.03 -7.15
CA LYS A 155 9.38 -10.84 -8.32
C LYS A 155 8.12 -11.05 -9.13
N GLY A 156 8.20 -10.78 -10.43
CA GLY A 156 7.07 -10.88 -11.33
C GLY A 156 7.42 -11.68 -12.58
N THR A 157 6.39 -12.23 -13.23
CA THR A 157 6.51 -13.03 -14.44
C THR A 157 5.93 -12.28 -15.65
N GLY A 158 6.20 -10.98 -15.75
CA GLY A 158 5.55 -10.07 -16.70
C GLY A 158 5.96 -10.29 -18.15
N ALA A 159 4.98 -10.65 -18.99
CA ALA A 159 4.85 -10.56 -20.46
C ALA A 159 5.96 -11.09 -21.39
N GLY A 160 7.15 -11.42 -20.92
CA GLY A 160 8.00 -12.41 -21.57
C GLY A 160 7.48 -13.78 -21.15
N LEU A 161 6.81 -14.51 -22.05
CA LEU A 161 6.77 -15.98 -22.00
C LEU A 161 8.08 -16.43 -21.37
N ALA A 162 8.03 -17.01 -20.17
CA ALA A 162 9.17 -17.49 -19.42
C ALA A 162 10.31 -17.78 -20.40
N LYS A 163 11.31 -16.89 -20.50
CA LYS A 163 12.47 -17.17 -21.35
C LYS A 163 13.03 -18.43 -20.73
N LYS A 164 12.68 -19.57 -21.33
CA LYS A 164 13.07 -20.91 -20.90
C LYS A 164 14.56 -21.00 -21.19
N PHE A 165 15.36 -20.33 -20.38
CA PHE A 165 16.75 -20.68 -20.24
C PHE A 165 16.74 -22.02 -19.48
N PHE A 166 16.93 -23.11 -20.22
CA PHE A 166 17.17 -24.44 -19.66
C PHE A 166 16.08 -24.97 -18.70
N GLY A 167 14.79 -24.79 -19.02
CA GLY A 167 13.69 -25.38 -18.25
C GLY A 167 13.38 -24.69 -16.92
N VAL A 168 14.00 -23.54 -16.63
CA VAL A 168 13.70 -22.70 -15.46
C VAL A 168 13.05 -21.41 -15.93
N SER A 169 11.84 -21.11 -15.45
CA SER A 169 11.22 -19.79 -15.65
C SER A 169 11.94 -18.78 -14.76
N LEU A 170 12.72 -17.88 -15.35
CA LEU A 170 13.35 -16.80 -14.59
C LEU A 170 12.29 -15.74 -14.26
N ALA A 171 11.92 -15.62 -12.98
CA ALA A 171 11.13 -14.50 -12.51
C ALA A 171 11.97 -13.22 -12.61
N GLU A 172 11.43 -12.18 -13.22
CA GLU A 172 12.09 -10.89 -13.32
C GLU A 172 11.90 -10.11 -12.02
N GLU A 173 12.94 -9.44 -11.56
CA GLU A 173 12.82 -8.51 -10.44
C GLU A 173 11.93 -7.34 -10.86
N LYS A 174 10.91 -7.08 -10.05
CA LYS A 174 9.95 -5.99 -10.21
C LYS A 174 9.98 -5.12 -8.96
N GLU A 175 9.47 -3.92 -9.08
CA GLU A 175 9.18 -3.06 -7.94
C GLU A 175 7.67 -2.79 -7.91
N ILE A 176 7.11 -2.81 -6.70
CA ILE A 176 5.75 -2.36 -6.43
C ILE A 176 5.87 -0.99 -5.79
N LEU A 177 5.27 0.00 -6.42
CA LEU A 177 5.20 1.36 -5.93
C LEU A 177 3.77 1.66 -5.48
N LEU A 178 3.64 1.99 -4.20
CA LEU A 178 2.39 2.34 -3.54
C LEU A 178 2.31 3.85 -3.38
N ILE A 179 1.32 4.48 -4.01
CA ILE A 179 1.07 5.92 -3.91
C ILE A 179 -0.34 6.11 -3.34
N VAL A 180 -0.46 6.93 -2.30
CA VAL A 180 -1.76 7.34 -1.76
C VAL A 180 -2.08 8.72 -2.30
N SER A 181 -3.26 8.88 -2.89
CA SER A 181 -3.72 10.14 -3.46
C SER A 181 -5.16 10.46 -3.07
N ASP A 182 -5.53 11.73 -3.14
CA ASP A 182 -6.94 12.14 -3.12
C ASP A 182 -7.66 11.55 -4.34
N MET A 183 -8.95 11.25 -4.19
CA MET A 183 -9.77 10.71 -5.28
C MET A 183 -9.76 11.61 -6.53
N LYS A 184 -9.65 12.93 -6.36
CA LYS A 184 -9.63 13.91 -7.47
C LYS A 184 -8.34 13.86 -8.29
N GLU A 185 -7.22 13.48 -7.66
CA GLU A 185 -5.88 13.51 -8.29
C GLU A 185 -5.55 12.18 -8.99
N LYS A 186 -6.19 11.07 -8.60
CA LYS A 186 -5.84 9.72 -9.07
C LYS A 186 -5.77 9.57 -10.59
N VAL A 187 -6.72 10.18 -11.31
CA VAL A 187 -6.82 10.05 -12.78
C VAL A 187 -5.65 10.78 -13.46
N GLY A 188 -5.26 11.95 -12.94
CA GLY A 188 -4.11 12.70 -13.43
C GLY A 188 -2.81 11.93 -13.23
N ILE A 189 -2.62 11.39 -12.03
CA ILE A 189 -1.42 10.62 -11.67
C ILE A 189 -1.31 9.36 -12.55
N MET A 190 -2.37 8.57 -12.67
CA MET A 190 -2.36 7.37 -13.50
C MET A 190 -2.08 7.68 -14.97
N LYS A 191 -2.67 8.75 -15.52
CA LYS A 191 -2.39 9.16 -16.91
C LYS A 191 -0.93 9.54 -17.10
N ALA A 192 -0.35 10.31 -16.19
CA ALA A 192 1.05 10.70 -16.28
C ALA A 192 1.99 9.47 -16.25
N ILE A 193 1.73 8.51 -15.36
CA ILE A 193 2.50 7.25 -15.29
C ILE A 193 2.39 6.47 -16.61
N VAL A 194 1.18 6.30 -17.16
CA VAL A 194 0.99 5.55 -18.40
C VAL A 194 1.66 6.24 -19.59
N THR A 195 1.57 7.57 -19.69
CA THR A 195 2.16 8.32 -20.81
C THR A 195 3.68 8.31 -20.78
N GLN A 196 4.31 8.43 -19.61
CA GLN A 196 5.77 8.53 -19.51
C GLN A 196 6.46 7.18 -19.31
N SER A 197 5.79 6.26 -18.62
CA SER A 197 6.40 5.04 -18.10
C SER A 197 5.51 3.81 -18.27
N GLY A 198 4.53 3.86 -19.19
CA GLY A 198 3.58 2.77 -19.41
C GLY A 198 4.18 1.45 -19.89
N PRO A 199 3.35 0.45 -20.22
CA PRO A 199 3.78 -0.91 -20.53
C PRO A 199 4.77 -1.04 -21.70
N ASP A 200 4.69 -0.13 -22.68
CA ASP A 200 5.57 -0.12 -23.85
C ASP A 200 6.91 0.61 -23.62
N SER A 201 7.07 1.24 -22.44
CA SER A 201 8.32 1.88 -22.04
C SER A 201 9.29 0.88 -21.40
N PRO A 202 10.59 1.23 -21.25
CA PRO A 202 11.53 0.41 -20.48
C PRO A 202 11.11 0.16 -19.02
N ALA A 203 10.34 1.09 -18.43
CA ALA A 203 9.79 0.93 -17.08
C ALA A 203 8.70 -0.15 -17.02
N GLY A 204 7.98 -0.39 -18.13
CA GLY A 204 6.93 -1.39 -18.23
C GLY A 204 5.83 -1.23 -17.17
N ALA A 205 5.53 0.01 -16.75
CA ALA A 205 4.70 0.23 -15.58
C ALA A 205 3.22 -0.08 -15.86
N ILE A 206 2.61 -0.82 -14.95
CA ILE A 206 1.19 -1.14 -14.93
C ILE A 206 0.62 -0.59 -13.62
N SER A 207 -0.35 0.32 -13.71
CA SER A 207 -0.97 0.94 -12.55
C SER A 207 -2.47 0.68 -12.47
N PHE A 208 -2.98 0.42 -11.27
CA PHE A 208 -4.42 0.35 -10.98
C PHE A 208 -4.69 0.94 -9.59
N THR A 209 -5.96 1.25 -9.28
CA THR A 209 -6.35 1.84 -7.99
C THR A 209 -7.16 0.87 -7.14
N LEU A 210 -6.95 0.95 -5.82
CA LEU A 210 -7.77 0.28 -4.82
C LEU A 210 -8.45 1.34 -3.93
N PRO A 211 -9.75 1.18 -3.63
CA PRO A 211 -10.47 2.13 -2.79
C PRO A 211 -9.96 2.07 -1.35
N VAL A 212 -9.82 3.23 -0.71
CA VAL A 212 -9.39 3.33 0.70
C VAL A 212 -10.52 3.95 1.52
N SER A 213 -11.08 3.18 2.45
CA SER A 213 -12.20 3.62 3.31
C SER A 213 -11.74 4.55 4.43
N GLU A 214 -10.56 4.32 4.99
CA GLU A 214 -9.95 5.19 5.99
C GLU A 214 -8.44 5.30 5.75
N VAL A 215 -7.91 6.51 5.92
CA VAL A 215 -6.48 6.79 5.88
C VAL A 215 -6.05 7.57 7.12
N VAL A 216 -4.86 7.28 7.63
CA VAL A 216 -4.24 7.97 8.76
C VAL A 216 -2.80 8.32 8.39
N GLY A 217 -2.31 9.48 8.84
CA GLY A 217 -0.92 9.91 8.68
C GLY A 217 -0.58 10.53 7.33
N VAL A 218 -1.56 10.69 6.45
CA VAL A 218 -1.45 11.50 5.25
C VAL A 218 -1.82 12.94 5.60
N ARG A 219 -0.97 13.90 5.22
CA ARG A 219 -1.30 15.33 5.37
C ARG A 219 -2.49 15.66 4.47
N GLU A 220 -3.53 16.30 4.99
CA GLU A 220 -4.57 16.88 4.13
C GLU A 220 -4.04 18.12 3.40
N ARG A 221 -4.55 18.39 2.20
CA ARG A 221 -4.27 19.65 1.50
C ARG A 221 -5.17 20.72 2.14
N ILE A 222 -4.56 21.71 2.80
CA ILE A 222 -5.28 22.94 3.12
C ILE A 222 -5.36 23.71 1.82
N ASP A 223 -6.49 23.60 1.12
CA ASP A 223 -6.81 24.47 0.00
C ASP A 223 -7.04 25.87 0.59
N LEU A 224 -6.00 26.71 0.60
CA LEU A 224 -6.14 28.14 0.83
C LEU A 224 -6.91 28.69 -0.39
N LYS A 225 -8.23 28.87 -0.21
CA LYS A 225 -9.07 29.65 -1.11
C LYS A 225 -8.71 31.13 -1.04
#